data_AF-A0A663DHV2-F1
#
_entry.id   AF-A0A663DHV2-F1
#
_cell.length_a   1.000
_cell.length_b   1.000
_cell.length_c   1.000
_cell.angle_alpha   90.00
_cell.angle_beta   90.00
_cell.angle_gamma   90.00
#
_symmetry.space_group_name_H-M   'P 1'
#
loop_
_entity.id
_entity.type
_entity.pdbx_description
1 polymer ?
#
loop_
_entity_poly.entity_id
_entity_poly.type
_entity_poly.pdbx_seq_one_letter_code
_entity_poly.pdbx_strand_id
1 'polypeptide(L)'
;MKKHLRTCLVILWLYFYTGSGKNQVEQSPQSLIILEGKNCTLQCNYTVSPFSNLRWYKQDTGRGPVSLTIMTFSENTKSNGRYTATLDADTKQSSLHITASQLSDSASYICVVS
;
A
#
# COMPACT_ATOMS: atom_id res chain seq x y z
N MET A 1 -31.05 -61.10 16.82
CA MET A 1 -29.78 -60.39 17.10
C MET A 1 -29.94 -58.91 16.73
N LYS A 2 -30.12 -58.03 17.73
CA LYS A 2 -29.92 -56.57 17.59
C LYS A 2 -28.47 -56.31 17.19
N LYS A 3 -28.15 -55.35 16.28
CA LYS A 3 -27.09 -54.30 16.44
C LYS A 3 -27.27 -53.15 15.42
N HIS A 4 -27.82 -52.05 15.92
CA HIS A 4 -27.46 -50.64 15.70
C HIS A 4 -27.09 -50.13 14.29
N LEU A 5 -28.03 -49.35 13.75
CA LEU A 5 -27.87 -48.08 13.04
C LEU A 5 -26.46 -47.49 13.09
N ARG A 6 -25.82 -47.33 11.92
CA ARG A 6 -24.60 -46.52 11.74
C ARG A 6 -24.83 -45.47 10.68
N THR A 7 -25.54 -44.42 11.08
CA THR A 7 -25.44 -43.11 10.44
C THR A 7 -24.02 -42.61 10.67
N CYS A 8 -23.16 -42.67 9.65
CA CYS A 8 -21.89 -41.95 9.65
C CYS A 8 -22.09 -40.64 8.88
N LEU A 9 -22.47 -39.60 9.63
CA LEU A 9 -22.30 -38.19 9.26
C LEU A 9 -20.80 -37.92 9.08
N VAL A 10 -20.27 -38.09 7.89
CA VAL A 10 -18.96 -37.52 7.51
C VAL A 10 -19.22 -36.14 6.92
N ILE A 11 -19.78 -35.24 7.73
CA ILE A 11 -19.89 -33.81 7.44
C ILE A 11 -19.17 -33.09 8.55
N LEU A 12 -17.85 -33.06 8.44
CA LEU A 12 -16.98 -32.01 8.92
C LEU A 12 -15.64 -32.44 8.37
N TRP A 13 -15.05 -31.62 7.51
CA TRP A 13 -13.62 -31.38 7.29
C TRP A 13 -13.49 -30.38 6.12
N LEU A 14 -14.41 -29.41 6.04
CA LEU A 14 -14.06 -28.08 5.54
C LEU A 14 -13.40 -27.38 6.71
N TYR A 15 -12.19 -27.83 7.07
CA TYR A 15 -11.27 -26.95 7.75
C TYR A 15 -11.03 -25.82 6.78
N PHE A 16 -11.68 -24.69 7.02
CA PHE A 16 -11.37 -23.42 6.39
C PHE A 16 -9.91 -23.12 6.70
N TYR A 17 -9.00 -23.62 5.85
CA TYR A 17 -7.71 -23.01 5.67
C TYR A 17 -7.93 -21.73 4.86
N THR A 18 -8.60 -20.76 5.47
CA THR A 18 -8.44 -19.36 5.08
C THR A 18 -7.09 -18.92 5.61
N GLY A 19 -6.02 -19.33 4.94
CA GLY A 19 -4.75 -18.64 5.00
C GLY A 19 -4.91 -17.29 4.31
N SER A 20 -5.67 -16.37 4.90
CA SER A 20 -5.73 -15.00 4.41
C SER A 20 -4.54 -14.25 5.00
N GLY A 21 -3.35 -14.48 4.43
CA GLY A 21 -2.31 -13.48 4.50
C GLY A 21 -2.84 -12.26 3.77
N LYS A 22 -3.45 -11.32 4.50
CA LYS A 22 -3.95 -10.09 3.90
C LYS A 22 -2.74 -9.29 3.42
N ASN A 23 -2.50 -9.32 2.12
CA ASN A 23 -1.66 -8.34 1.45
C ASN A 23 -2.20 -6.96 1.84
N GLN A 24 -1.42 -6.22 2.63
CA GLN A 24 -1.82 -4.96 3.22
C GLN A 24 -0.82 -3.89 2.82
N VAL A 25 -1.35 -2.70 2.56
CA VAL A 25 -0.59 -1.46 2.43
C VAL A 25 -1.06 -0.55 3.55
N GLU A 26 -0.11 0.00 4.30
CA GLU A 26 -0.34 0.93 5.39
C GLU A 26 0.37 2.24 5.10
N GLN A 27 -0.37 3.34 5.13
CA GLN A 27 0.17 4.67 4.86
C GLN A 27 0.13 5.56 6.10
N SER A 28 1.19 6.34 6.28
CA SER A 28 1.29 7.30 7.37
C SER A 28 1.91 8.63 6.93
N PRO A 29 1.54 9.74 7.58
CA PRO A 29 0.34 9.89 8.43
C PRO A 29 -0.96 9.78 7.60
N GLN A 30 -2.09 9.51 8.26
CA GLN A 30 -3.41 9.44 7.59
C GLN A 30 -3.90 10.82 7.11
N SER A 31 -3.51 11.87 7.82
CA SER A 31 -3.77 13.26 7.46
C SER A 31 -2.59 14.11 7.92
N LEU A 32 -2.25 15.11 7.12
CA LEU A 32 -1.11 15.98 7.38
C LEU A 32 -1.47 17.41 6.99
N ILE A 33 -1.30 18.33 7.94
CA ILE A 33 -1.42 19.77 7.71
C ILE A 33 -0.01 20.35 7.75
N ILE A 34 0.40 21.04 6.69
CA ILE A 34 1.71 21.68 6.62
C ILE A 34 1.59 23.11 6.13
N LEU A 35 2.56 23.93 6.54
CA LEU A 35 2.71 25.30 6.04
C LEU A 35 3.35 25.30 4.65
N GLU A 36 2.88 26.19 3.78
CA GLU A 36 3.48 26.42 2.47
C GLU A 36 5.00 26.69 2.59
N GLY A 37 5.76 26.16 1.63
CA GLY A 37 7.22 26.22 1.60
C GLY A 37 7.92 25.24 2.53
N LYS A 38 7.21 24.52 3.42
CA LYS A 38 7.80 23.42 4.20
C LYS A 38 7.87 22.14 3.38
N ASN A 39 8.68 21.20 3.85
CA ASN A 39 8.77 19.88 3.26
C ASN A 39 7.87 18.92 4.03
N CYS A 40 7.36 17.90 3.35
CA CYS A 40 6.66 16.80 3.99
C CYS A 40 7.09 15.44 3.43
N THR A 41 6.84 14.40 4.22
CA THR A 41 7.11 13.02 3.84
C THR A 41 5.90 12.17 4.20
N LEU A 42 5.46 11.37 3.24
CA LEU A 42 4.47 10.32 3.42
C LEU A 42 5.18 8.97 3.36
N GLN A 43 4.70 8.01 4.13
CA GLN A 43 5.28 6.68 4.24
C GLN A 43 4.26 5.63 3.81
N CYS A 44 4.77 4.52 3.30
CA CYS A 44 4.00 3.37 2.82
C CYS A 44 4.74 2.10 3.23
N ASN A 45 4.15 1.33 4.13
CA ASN A 45 4.61 0.00 4.51
C ASN A 45 3.71 -1.04 3.84
N TYR A 46 4.28 -2.13 3.37
CA TYR A 46 3.50 -3.16 2.69
C TYR A 46 3.92 -4.57 3.07
N THR A 47 2.99 -5.52 2.97
CA THR A 47 3.28 -6.94 3.15
C THR A 47 3.28 -7.72 1.83
N VAL A 48 2.81 -7.09 0.74
CA VAL A 48 2.69 -7.66 -0.61
C VAL A 48 4.01 -8.29 -1.05
N SER A 49 3.96 -9.55 -1.48
CA SER A 49 5.07 -10.27 -2.09
C SER A 49 4.54 -11.46 -2.90
N PRO A 50 5.06 -11.73 -4.11
CA PRO A 50 5.99 -10.87 -4.84
C PRO A 50 5.30 -9.57 -5.27
N PHE A 51 6.08 -8.54 -5.59
CA PHE A 51 5.58 -7.34 -6.25
C PHE A 51 6.50 -6.99 -7.43
N SER A 52 5.92 -6.41 -8.47
CA SER A 52 6.58 -5.93 -9.68
C SER A 52 7.00 -4.46 -9.55
N ASN A 53 6.12 -3.61 -9.02
CA ASN A 53 6.37 -2.19 -8.86
C ASN A 53 5.54 -1.57 -7.73
N LEU A 54 6.01 -0.43 -7.24
CA LEU A 54 5.30 0.45 -6.33
C LEU A 54 5.05 1.79 -7.02
N ARG A 55 3.86 2.34 -6.87
CA ARG A 55 3.48 3.61 -7.49
C ARG A 55 2.86 4.56 -6.47
N TRP A 56 3.30 5.81 -6.51
CA TRP A 56 2.65 6.90 -5.80
C TRP A 56 1.73 7.67 -6.73
N TYR A 57 0.51 7.93 -6.27
CA TYR A 57 -0.48 8.74 -6.93
C TYR A 57 -0.83 9.97 -6.10
N LYS A 58 -1.20 11.04 -6.79
CA LYS A 58 -1.91 12.19 -6.21
C LYS A 58 -3.35 12.18 -6.73
N GLN A 59 -4.31 12.37 -5.84
CA GLN A 59 -5.72 12.47 -6.17
C GLN A 59 -6.29 13.77 -5.61
N ASP A 60 -6.55 14.71 -6.51
CA ASP A 60 -7.26 15.94 -6.18
C ASP A 60 -8.76 15.64 -5.97
N THR A 61 -9.42 16.43 -5.11
CA THR A 61 -10.86 16.29 -4.85
C THR A 61 -11.67 16.35 -6.15
N GLY A 62 -12.49 15.33 -6.39
CA GLY A 62 -13.34 15.23 -7.57
C GLY A 62 -12.61 14.85 -8.87
N ARG A 63 -11.31 14.50 -8.81
CA ARG A 63 -10.51 14.05 -9.96
C ARG A 63 -10.04 12.60 -9.77
N GLY A 64 -9.68 11.97 -10.89
CA GLY A 64 -9.01 10.67 -10.88
C GLY A 64 -7.57 10.77 -10.38
N PRO A 65 -6.98 9.65 -9.89
CA PRO A 65 -5.60 9.62 -9.43
C PRO A 65 -4.61 9.82 -10.59
N VAL A 66 -3.62 10.68 -10.39
CA VAL A 66 -2.53 10.96 -11.32
C VAL A 66 -1.24 10.35 -10.77
N SER A 67 -0.54 9.56 -11.60
CA SER A 67 0.71 8.91 -11.21
C SER A 67 1.81 9.95 -11.04
N LEU A 68 2.45 9.98 -9.87
CA LEU A 68 3.61 10.82 -9.59
C LEU A 68 4.93 10.13 -9.92
N THR A 69 5.06 8.87 -9.51
CA THR A 69 6.27 8.06 -9.70
C THR A 69 5.95 6.57 -9.73
N ILE A 70 6.76 5.80 -10.44
CA ILE A 70 6.73 4.34 -10.49
C ILE A 70 8.13 3.81 -10.15
N MET A 71 8.20 2.92 -9.18
CA MET A 71 9.44 2.35 -8.65
C MET A 71 9.45 0.84 -8.83
N THR A 72 10.53 0.30 -9.38
CA THR A 72 10.77 -1.16 -9.46
C THR A 72 11.73 -1.61 -8.36
N PHE A 73 11.82 -2.92 -8.08
CA PHE A 73 12.67 -3.49 -7.01
C PHE A 73 14.16 -3.08 -7.08
N SER A 74 14.67 -2.67 -8.25
CA SER A 74 16.06 -2.23 -8.43
C SER A 74 16.28 -0.73 -8.21
N GLU A 75 15.21 0.05 -8.01
CA GLU A 75 15.27 1.50 -7.84
C GLU A 75 15.11 1.88 -6.37
N ASN A 76 16.16 2.44 -5.76
CA ASN A 76 16.09 2.88 -4.35
C ASN A 76 15.43 4.25 -4.20
N THR A 77 15.64 5.15 -5.17
CA THR A 77 15.15 6.54 -5.14
C THR A 77 14.80 7.01 -6.55
N LYS A 78 13.73 7.78 -6.68
CA LYS A 78 13.30 8.38 -7.96
C LYS A 78 12.65 9.74 -7.74
N SER A 79 13.11 10.75 -8.49
CA SER A 79 12.60 12.11 -8.39
C SER A 79 11.81 12.52 -9.63
N ASN A 80 10.74 13.28 -9.41
CA ASN A 80 9.93 13.93 -10.43
C ASN A 80 9.56 15.34 -9.94
N GLY A 81 10.32 16.33 -10.38
CA GLY A 81 10.18 17.71 -9.91
C GLY A 81 10.38 17.82 -8.39
N ARG A 82 9.36 18.30 -7.68
CA ARG A 82 9.38 18.45 -6.21
C ARG A 82 9.11 17.15 -5.44
N TYR A 83 8.70 16.09 -6.15
CA TYR A 83 8.40 14.79 -5.56
C TYR A 83 9.63 13.89 -5.63
N THR A 84 10.03 13.29 -4.52
CA THR A 84 11.08 12.27 -4.48
C THR A 84 10.57 11.05 -3.73
N ALA A 85 10.48 9.92 -4.41
CA ALA A 85 10.08 8.67 -3.80
C ALA A 85 11.27 7.77 -3.51
N THR A 86 11.19 7.01 -2.43
CA THR A 86 12.14 5.96 -2.07
C THR A 86 11.45 4.60 -2.04
N LEU A 87 12.19 3.54 -2.30
CA LEU A 87 11.73 2.16 -2.15
C LEU A 87 12.84 1.33 -1.52
N ASP A 88 12.51 0.70 -0.41
CA ASP A 88 13.30 -0.35 0.23
C ASP A 88 12.47 -1.64 0.14
N ALA A 89 12.87 -2.50 -0.80
CA ALA A 89 12.19 -3.77 -1.04
C ALA A 89 12.45 -4.81 0.06
N ASP A 90 13.58 -4.68 0.76
CA ASP A 90 13.99 -5.62 1.81
C ASP A 90 13.18 -5.37 3.09
N THR A 91 13.01 -4.11 3.48
CA THR A 91 12.17 -3.73 4.63
C THR A 91 10.69 -3.54 4.27
N LYS A 92 10.36 -3.62 2.98
CA LYS A 92 9.01 -3.40 2.41
C LYS A 92 8.43 -2.03 2.76
N GLN A 93 9.24 -1.00 2.55
CA GLN A 93 8.89 0.38 2.84
C GLN A 93 9.09 1.27 1.61
N SER A 94 8.27 2.29 1.48
CA SER A 94 8.45 3.37 0.53
C SER A 94 8.09 4.68 1.19
N SER A 95 8.73 5.76 0.75
CA SER A 95 8.36 7.10 1.15
C SER A 95 8.17 8.00 -0.06
N LEU A 96 7.34 9.03 0.09
CA LEU A 96 7.19 10.12 -0.86
C LEU A 96 7.51 11.43 -0.14
N HIS A 97 8.63 12.03 -0.50
CA HIS A 97 9.06 13.34 -0.05
C HIS A 97 8.59 14.42 -1.01
N ILE A 98 8.02 15.49 -0.47
CA ILE A 98 7.57 16.67 -1.23
C ILE A 98 8.31 17.88 -0.68
N THR A 99 9.06 18.57 -1.54
CA THR A 99 9.79 19.79 -1.16
C THR A 99 8.98 21.04 -1.44
N ALA A 100 9.18 22.07 -0.61
CA ALA A 100 8.57 23.39 -0.77
C ALA A 100 7.08 23.30 -1.13
N SER A 101 6.29 22.67 -0.27
CA SER A 101 4.88 22.38 -0.53
C SER A 101 4.10 23.64 -0.87
N GLN A 102 3.14 23.49 -1.77
CA GLN A 102 2.31 24.56 -2.30
C GLN A 102 0.84 24.29 -1.97
N LEU A 103 -0.03 25.32 -2.05
CA LEU A 103 -1.48 25.11 -1.87
C LEU A 103 -2.05 24.07 -2.83
N SER A 104 -1.50 23.98 -4.05
CA SER A 104 -1.87 22.98 -5.05
C SER A 104 -1.51 21.56 -4.65
N ASP A 105 -0.65 21.32 -3.65
CA ASP A 105 -0.30 19.99 -3.16
C ASP A 105 -1.35 19.41 -2.20
N SER A 106 -2.35 20.18 -1.79
CA SER A 106 -3.44 19.71 -0.94
C SER A 106 -4.32 18.70 -1.69
N ALA A 107 -4.10 17.41 -1.40
CA ALA A 107 -4.71 16.28 -2.09
C ALA A 107 -4.58 15.01 -1.26
N SER A 108 -5.27 13.94 -1.68
CA SER A 108 -5.01 12.60 -1.17
C SER A 108 -3.83 11.97 -1.92
N TYR A 109 -2.90 11.36 -1.20
CA TYR A 109 -1.75 10.68 -1.79
C TYR A 109 -1.87 9.18 -1.51
N ILE A 110 -1.75 8.37 -2.56
CA ILE A 110 -2.06 6.94 -2.50
C ILE A 110 -0.84 6.15 -2.95
N CYS A 111 -0.44 5.19 -2.13
CA CYS A 111 0.59 4.21 -2.44
C CYS A 111 -0.08 2.92 -2.94
N VAL A 112 0.36 2.40 -4.09
CA VAL A 112 -0.13 1.14 -4.64
C VAL A 112 1.06 0.22 -4.90
N VAL A 113 0.96 -1.02 -4.45
CA VAL A 113 1.95 -2.08 -4.66
C VAL A 113 1.32 -3.16 -5.53
N SER A 114 2.01 -3.59 -6.59
CA SER A 114 1.49 -4.53 -7.59
C SER A 114 2.57 -5.51 -8.01
#